data_AF-A0A3D0ES29-F1
#
_entry.id   AF-A0A3D0ES29-F1
#
_cell.length_a   1.000
_cell.length_b   1.000
_cell.length_c   1.000
_cell.angle_alpha   90.00
_cell.angle_beta   90.00
_cell.angle_gamma   90.00
#
_symmetry.space_group_name_H-M   'P 1'
#
loop_
_entity.id
_entity.type
_entity.pdbx_description
1 polymer ?
#
loop_
_entity_poly.entity_id
_entity_poly.type
_entity_poly.pdbx_seq_one_letter_code
_entity_poly.pdbx_strand_id
1 'polypeptide(L)'
;SEFQFIGMDEVTEIRESDYRYLFSRLRRPATGPLSQIPLRMRAASNPAPNWVRQRFIVEGVDKGRIFVPSKLADNPGVDAASYRQALQALDPVERRRLEEGDWW
;
A
#
# COMPACT_ATOMS: atom_id res chain seq x y z
N SER A 1 12.11 -15.68 13.25
CA SER A 1 11.10 -14.66 13.62
C SER A 1 9.79 -14.99 12.94
N GLU A 2 8.73 -15.14 13.74
CA GLU A 2 7.35 -15.32 13.31
C GLU A 2 6.59 -14.03 13.63
N PHE A 3 5.79 -13.54 12.67
CA PHE A 3 5.07 -12.29 12.82
C PHE A 3 3.58 -12.53 12.60
N GLN A 4 2.73 -11.89 13.39
CA GLN A 4 1.27 -11.88 13.17
C GLN A 4 0.81 -10.64 12.40
N PHE A 5 1.68 -9.63 12.31
CA PHE A 5 1.47 -8.42 11.55
C PHE A 5 2.73 -8.09 10.77
N ILE A 6 2.58 -7.83 9.48
CA ILE A 6 3.62 -7.26 8.63
C ILE A 6 3.01 -6.04 7.93
N GLY A 7 3.63 -4.88 8.12
CA GLY A 7 3.30 -3.63 7.45
C GLY A 7 4.46 -3.25 6.54
N MET A 8 4.15 -2.79 5.33
CA MET A 8 5.13 -2.18 4.44
C MET A 8 4.68 -0.81 3.99
N ASP A 9 5.61 0.12 4.00
CA ASP A 9 5.44 1.44 3.44
C ASP A 9 6.15 1.52 2.09
N GLU A 10 5.67 2.38 1.20
CA GLU A 10 6.14 2.52 -0.18
C GLU A 10 6.34 1.16 -0.90
N VAL A 11 5.32 0.31 -0.84
CA VAL A 11 5.38 -1.06 -1.40
C VAL A 11 5.63 -1.10 -2.90
N THR A 12 5.39 -0.01 -3.63
CA THR A 12 5.75 0.14 -5.04
C THR A 12 7.25 0.11 -5.28
N GLU A 13 8.06 0.45 -4.28
CA GLU A 13 9.53 0.40 -4.33
C GLU A 13 10.08 -1.00 -3.99
N ILE A 14 9.20 -1.95 -3.71
CA ILE A 14 9.57 -3.30 -3.27
C ILE A 14 9.28 -4.30 -4.40
N ARG A 15 10.25 -5.19 -4.65
CA ARG A 15 10.09 -6.28 -5.61
C ARG A 15 8.94 -7.20 -5.17
N GLU A 16 8.13 -7.62 -6.12
CA GLU A 16 6.98 -8.47 -5.82
C GLU A 16 7.37 -9.78 -5.11
N SER A 17 8.48 -10.39 -5.53
CA SER A 17 9.01 -11.61 -4.91
C SER A 17 9.29 -11.41 -3.42
N ASP A 18 9.84 -10.26 -3.06
CA ASP A 18 10.29 -9.97 -1.70
C ASP A 18 9.07 -9.67 -0.81
N TYR A 19 8.10 -8.91 -1.34
CA TYR A 19 6.79 -8.73 -0.71
C TYR A 19 6.09 -10.07 -0.45
N ARG A 20 6.04 -10.94 -1.47
CA ARG A 20 5.36 -12.24 -1.38
C ARG A 20 6.10 -13.20 -0.45
N TYR A 21 7.43 -13.17 -0.42
CA TYR A 21 8.24 -14.02 0.46
C TYR A 21 7.89 -13.79 1.93
N LEU A 22 7.57 -12.56 2.34
CA LEU A 22 7.22 -12.25 3.73
C LEU A 22 5.92 -12.91 4.22
N PHE A 23 5.03 -13.37 3.32
CA PHE A 23 3.89 -14.21 3.74
C PHE A 23 4.35 -15.52 4.38
N SER A 24 5.53 -16.04 4.00
CA SER A 24 6.13 -17.21 4.64
C SER A 24 6.44 -16.96 6.13
N ARG A 25 6.50 -15.71 6.58
CA ARG A 25 6.79 -15.31 7.96
C ARG A 25 5.55 -14.91 8.74
N LEU A 26 4.40 -14.79 8.06
CA LEU A 26 3.13 -14.43 8.66
C LEU A 26 2.47 -15.67 9.27
N ARG A 27 2.68 -15.89 10.56
CA ARG A 27 2.29 -17.11 11.29
C ARG A 27 1.84 -16.79 12.71
N ARG A 28 1.08 -17.71 13.30
CA ARG A 28 0.65 -17.65 14.70
C ARG A 28 0.71 -19.05 15.34
N PRO A 29 0.86 -19.14 16.66
CA PRO A 29 0.77 -20.41 17.38
C PRO A 29 -0.58 -21.09 17.16
N ALA A 30 -0.61 -22.42 17.30
CA ALA A 30 -1.83 -23.20 17.20
C ALA A 30 -2.78 -22.99 18.39
N THR A 31 -2.24 -22.66 19.57
CA THR A 31 -2.99 -22.56 20.83
C THR A 31 -2.60 -21.32 21.64
N GLY A 32 -3.39 -21.04 22.67
CA GLY A 32 -3.16 -19.93 23.61
C GLY A 32 -3.70 -18.58 23.11
N PRO A 33 -3.57 -17.50 23.91
CA PRO A 33 -4.17 -16.21 23.59
C PRO A 33 -3.70 -15.62 22.25
N LEU A 34 -2.44 -15.85 21.87
CA LEU A 34 -1.88 -15.35 20.62
C LEU A 34 -2.47 -16.04 19.38
N SER A 35 -2.99 -17.28 19.49
CA SER A 35 -3.62 -17.96 18.35
C SER A 35 -4.91 -17.26 17.88
N GLN A 36 -5.49 -16.41 18.74
CA GLN A 36 -6.70 -15.65 18.42
C GLN A 36 -6.43 -14.35 17.67
N ILE A 37 -5.18 -13.88 17.64
CA ILE A 37 -4.82 -12.66 16.91
C ILE A 37 -4.84 -12.96 15.40
N PRO A 38 -5.57 -12.18 14.58
CA PRO A 38 -5.59 -12.35 13.14
C PRO A 38 -4.25 -12.05 12.49
N LEU A 39 -3.90 -12.83 11.48
CA LEU A 39 -2.75 -12.55 10.62
C LEU A 39 -3.06 -11.37 9.69
N ARG A 40 -2.16 -10.40 9.62
CA ARG A 40 -2.36 -9.19 8.81
C ARG A 40 -1.12 -8.86 8.00
N MET A 41 -1.30 -8.76 6.68
CA MET A 41 -0.37 -8.11 5.78
C MET A 41 -0.99 -6.77 5.37
N ARG A 42 -0.30 -5.66 5.62
CA ARG A 42 -0.75 -4.33 5.21
C ARG A 42 0.34 -3.64 4.42
N ALA A 43 -0.08 -2.79 3.48
CA ALA A 43 0.83 -1.98 2.70
C ALA A 43 0.24 -0.58 2.46
N ALA A 44 1.10 0.41 2.39
CA ALA A 44 0.83 1.76 1.90
C ALA A 44 1.81 2.08 0.76
N SER A 45 1.41 2.98 -0.12
CA SER A 45 2.23 3.44 -1.25
C SER A 45 1.57 4.57 -2.01
N ASN A 46 2.39 5.32 -2.74
CA ASN A 46 1.94 6.10 -3.87
C ASN A 46 1.74 5.19 -5.12
N PRO A 47 0.95 5.60 -6.12
CA PRO A 47 0.77 4.82 -7.34
C PRO A 47 2.06 4.65 -8.15
N ALA A 48 2.20 3.51 -8.82
CA ALA A 48 3.29 3.23 -9.76
C ALA A 48 2.85 2.21 -10.82
N PRO A 49 3.49 2.17 -12.01
CA PRO A 49 3.10 1.30 -13.11
C PRO A 49 3.68 -0.12 -12.93
N ASN A 50 3.33 -0.79 -11.83
CA ASN A 50 3.90 -2.07 -11.46
C ASN A 50 2.85 -3.07 -10.91
N TRP A 51 3.33 -4.18 -10.34
CA TRP A 51 2.53 -5.30 -9.86
C TRP A 51 1.50 -4.94 -8.79
N VAL A 52 1.68 -3.84 -8.06
CA VAL A 52 0.82 -3.43 -6.95
C VAL A 52 -0.60 -3.17 -7.43
N ARG A 53 -0.76 -2.45 -8.56
CA ARG A 53 -2.06 -2.22 -9.20
C ARG A 53 -2.78 -3.53 -9.50
N GLN A 54 -2.10 -4.44 -10.18
CA GLN A 54 -2.68 -5.72 -10.57
C GLN A 54 -3.15 -6.50 -9.34
N ARG A 55 -2.31 -6.56 -8.30
CA ARG A 55 -2.59 -7.35 -7.09
C ARG A 55 -3.72 -6.80 -6.24
N PHE A 56 -3.76 -5.49 -6.01
CA PHE A 56 -4.65 -4.88 -5.01
C PHE A 56 -5.85 -4.17 -5.61
N ILE A 57 -5.79 -3.70 -6.85
CA ILE A 57 -6.86 -2.93 -7.48
C ILE A 57 -7.60 -3.78 -8.50
N VAL A 58 -6.88 -4.43 -9.42
CA VAL A 58 -7.50 -5.23 -10.49
C VAL A 58 -8.04 -6.56 -9.95
N GLU A 59 -7.19 -7.36 -9.29
CA GLU A 59 -7.57 -8.67 -8.74
C GLU A 59 -8.01 -8.58 -7.27
N GLY A 60 -7.90 -7.40 -6.65
CA GLY A 60 -7.96 -7.25 -5.20
C GLY A 60 -9.28 -7.74 -4.61
N VAL A 61 -10.39 -7.24 -5.14
CA VAL A 61 -11.75 -7.57 -4.69
C VAL A 61 -11.99 -9.08 -4.76
N ASP A 62 -11.67 -9.72 -5.89
CA ASP A 62 -11.85 -11.16 -6.10
C ASP A 62 -11.00 -12.02 -5.15
N LYS A 63 -9.90 -11.46 -4.65
CA LYS A 63 -8.99 -12.13 -3.70
C LYS A 63 -9.18 -11.66 -2.26
N GLY A 64 -10.25 -10.91 -1.96
CA GLY A 64 -10.54 -10.39 -0.62
C GLY A 64 -9.51 -9.39 -0.10
N ARG A 65 -8.79 -8.70 -1.00
CA ARG A 65 -7.84 -7.64 -0.67
C ARG A 65 -8.55 -6.30 -0.75
N ILE A 66 -8.55 -5.58 0.36
CA ILE A 66 -9.18 -4.26 0.46
C ILE A 66 -8.17 -3.21 -0.02
N PHE A 67 -8.56 -2.44 -1.03
CA PHE A 67 -7.87 -1.23 -1.44
C PHE A 67 -8.63 -0.01 -0.89
N VAL A 68 -7.93 0.88 -0.21
CA VAL A 68 -8.48 2.14 0.31
C VAL A 68 -7.76 3.27 -0.42
N PRO A 69 -8.43 4.01 -1.32
CA PRO A 69 -7.82 5.16 -1.96
C PRO A 69 -7.56 6.26 -0.91
N SER A 70 -6.45 6.98 -1.07
CA SER A 70 -6.11 8.14 -0.23
C SER A 70 -5.56 9.22 -1.14
N LYS A 71 -6.33 10.29 -1.35
CA LYS A 71 -5.96 11.42 -2.21
C LYS A 71 -5.52 12.61 -1.37
N LEU A 72 -4.82 13.56 -1.99
CA LEU A 72 -4.50 14.84 -1.36
C LEU A 72 -5.76 15.54 -0.82
N ALA A 73 -6.86 15.47 -1.56
CA ALA A 73 -8.14 16.05 -1.18
C ALA A 73 -8.78 15.43 0.07
N ASP A 74 -8.37 14.21 0.45
CA ASP A 74 -8.90 13.51 1.63
C ASP A 74 -8.16 13.91 2.92
N ASN A 75 -7.08 14.70 2.82
CA ASN A 75 -6.22 15.06 3.94
C ASN A 75 -6.43 16.53 4.37
N PRO A 76 -7.30 16.83 5.35
CA PRO A 76 -7.53 18.20 5.82
C PRO A 76 -6.33 18.80 6.57
N GLY A 77 -5.33 17.99 6.93
CA GLY A 77 -4.15 18.44 7.66
C GLY A 77 -2.99 18.92 6.78
N VAL A 78 -3.10 18.78 5.46
CA VAL A 78 -2.07 19.19 4.50
C VAL A 78 -2.38 20.57 3.92
N ASP A 79 -1.36 21.43 3.85
CA ASP A 79 -1.40 22.62 3.01
C ASP A 79 -1.33 22.19 1.53
N ALA A 80 -2.51 21.99 0.95
CA ALA A 80 -2.65 21.53 -0.43
C ALA A 80 -2.12 22.54 -1.45
N ALA A 81 -2.05 23.83 -1.13
CA ALA A 81 -1.51 24.84 -2.06
C ALA A 81 0.01 24.73 -2.14
N SER A 82 0.68 24.71 -0.99
CA SER A 82 2.13 24.52 -0.90
C SER A 82 2.56 23.18 -1.50
N TYR A 83 1.82 22.10 -1.23
CA TYR A 83 2.13 20.78 -1.77
C TYR A 83 2.01 20.74 -3.31
N ARG A 84 0.94 21.27 -3.89
CA ARG A 84 0.79 21.36 -5.36
C ARG A 84 1.91 22.19 -6.00
N GLN A 85 2.34 23.27 -5.34
CA GLN A 85 3.47 24.07 -5.83
C GLN A 85 4.76 23.24 -5.88
N ALA A 86 5.04 22.45 -4.85
CA ALA A 86 6.21 21.55 -4.85
C ALA A 86 6.15 20.51 -5.98
N LEU A 87 4.96 19.94 -6.26
CA LEU A 87 4.77 18.96 -7.32
C LEU A 87 4.89 19.53 -8.74
N GLN A 88 4.98 20.85 -8.92
CA GLN A 88 5.29 21.46 -10.22
C GLN A 88 6.70 21.10 -10.72
N ALA A 89 7.60 20.68 -9.82
CA ALA A 89 8.94 20.22 -10.17
C ALA A 89 8.96 18.81 -10.80
N LEU A 90 7.85 18.07 -10.73
CA LEU A 90 7.72 16.71 -11.29
C LEU A 90 7.05 16.75 -12.66
N ASP A 91 7.25 15.70 -13.45
CA ASP A 91 6.54 15.54 -14.71
C ASP A 91 5.02 15.33 -14.47
N PRO A 92 4.17 15.57 -15.49
CA PRO A 92 2.73 15.51 -15.33
C PRO A 92 2.17 14.14 -14.92
N VAL A 93 2.89 13.04 -15.18
CA VAL A 93 2.45 11.70 -14.79
C VAL A 93 2.69 11.49 -13.30
N GLU A 94 3.91 11.73 -12.81
CA GLU A 94 4.21 11.59 -11.38
C GLU A 94 3.39 12.56 -10.52
N ARG A 95 3.13 13.78 -11.01
CA ARG A 95 2.22 14.71 -10.33
C ARG A 95 0.81 14.13 -10.16
N ARG A 96 0.22 13.55 -11.21
CA ARG A 96 -1.13 12.96 -11.12
C ARG A 96 -1.17 11.76 -10.19
N ARG A 97 -0.12 10.94 -10.17
CA ARG A 97 0.00 9.83 -9.21
C ARG A 97 -0.06 10.34 -7.76
N LEU A 98 0.69 11.38 -7.44
CA LEU A 98 0.77 11.92 -6.08
C LEU A 98 -0.46 12.77 -5.69
N GLU A 99 -1.03 13.56 -6.61
CA GLU A 99 -2.18 14.43 -6.30
C GLU A 99 -3.51 13.68 -6.30
N GLU A 100 -3.74 12.87 -7.33
CA GLU A 100 -5.04 12.27 -7.62
C GLU A 100 -5.12 10.79 -7.24
N GLY A 101 -3.98 10.19 -6.88
CA GLY A 101 -3.89 8.76 -6.64
C GLY A 101 -4.09 7.96 -7.93
N ASP A 102 -3.63 8.49 -9.08
CA ASP A 102 -3.81 7.86 -10.39
C ASP A 102 -2.93 6.61 -10.56
N TRP A 103 -3.54 5.46 -10.86
CA TRP A 103 -2.85 4.18 -11.06
C TRP A 103 -2.73 3.76 -12.54
N TRP A 104 -3.17 4.56 -13.51
CA TRP A 104 -3.16 4.22 -14.94
C TRP A 104 -2.10 5.01 -15.73
#